data_AF-A0A6J8B2C6-F1
#
_entry.id   AF-A0A6J8B2C6-F1
#
_cell.length_a   1.000
_cell.length_b   1.000
_cell.length_c   1.000
_cell.angle_alpha   90.00
_cell.angle_beta   90.00
_cell.angle_gamma   90.00
#
_symmetry.space_group_name_H-M   'P 1'
#
loop_
_entity.id
_entity.type
_entity.pdbx_description
1 polymer ?
#
loop_
_entity_poly.entity_id
_entity_poly.type
_entity_poly.pdbx_seq_one_letter_code
_entity_poly.pdbx_strand_id
1 'polypeptide(L)'
;MCSKLNDTLLLAKSSADDLIAQEAKYHSKYIVSLYNRSSRIEIKNYIVESKKERQIHGIAFSELVSYINETRSCDETISVYKLLDLCKLYTERITCLGADVSFRVNSSRLKDRIVSNFPDLDAYKQGRENILAFKDDIGPALKRVESKGTFSKECQEASVPQSLLSLVSMIQFGLNIQNRSYFQSTLTIAQLLMYSCTKKLSNCHMKDHEPPDCAYLGIMIHCTTRKT
;
A
#
# COMPACT_ATOMS: atom_id res chain seq x y z
N MET A 1 -46.10 -15.40 2.58
CA MET A 1 -46.12 -16.72 3.25
C MET A 1 -46.33 -17.85 2.25
N CYS A 2 -47.38 -17.82 1.43
CA CYS A 2 -47.60 -18.79 0.35
C CYS A 2 -46.43 -18.86 -0.65
N SER A 3 -45.80 -17.71 -0.96
CA SER A 3 -44.58 -17.62 -1.77
C SER A 3 -43.37 -18.33 -1.16
N LYS A 4 -43.22 -18.29 0.17
CA LYS A 4 -42.11 -18.96 0.88
C LYS A 4 -42.27 -20.49 0.90
N LEU A 5 -43.52 -20.97 0.88
CA LEU A 5 -43.85 -22.40 0.87
C LEU A 5 -43.77 -23.02 -0.54
N ASN A 6 -43.66 -22.19 -1.59
CA ASN A 6 -43.72 -22.58 -3.01
C ASN A 6 -44.89 -23.52 -3.34
N ASP A 7 -46.00 -23.36 -2.60
CA ASP A 7 -47.17 -24.22 -2.71
C ASP A 7 -48.08 -23.67 -3.81
N THR A 8 -48.00 -24.27 -5.00
CA THR A 8 -48.66 -23.80 -6.22
C THR A 8 -50.18 -23.75 -6.08
N LEU A 9 -50.77 -24.65 -5.29
CA LEU A 9 -52.20 -24.69 -5.03
C LEU A 9 -52.64 -23.58 -4.09
N LEU A 10 -51.88 -23.29 -3.04
CA LEU A 10 -52.17 -22.18 -2.13
C LEU A 10 -51.93 -20.82 -2.81
N LEU A 11 -50.91 -20.72 -3.67
CA LEU A 11 -50.66 -19.55 -4.49
C LEU A 11 -51.80 -19.29 -5.47
N ALA A 12 -52.22 -20.31 -6.23
CA ALA A 12 -53.33 -20.22 -7.18
C ALA A 12 -54.67 -19.86 -6.51
N LYS A 13 -54.93 -20.40 -5.31
CA LYS A 13 -56.11 -20.06 -4.51
C LYS A 13 -56.04 -18.66 -3.91
N SER A 14 -54.85 -18.19 -3.52
CA SER A 14 -54.67 -16.82 -3.02
C SER A 14 -54.66 -15.76 -4.14
N SER A 15 -54.40 -16.16 -5.38
CA SER A 15 -54.49 -15.28 -6.56
C SER A 15 -55.89 -15.23 -7.16
N ALA A 16 -56.79 -16.14 -6.77
CA ALA A 16 -58.20 -16.06 -7.10
C ALA A 16 -58.88 -14.99 -6.24
N ASP A 17 -60.02 -14.50 -6.74
CA ASP A 17 -60.79 -13.34 -6.25
C ASP A 17 -61.01 -13.30 -4.72
N ASP A 18 -61.34 -12.11 -4.23
CA ASP A 18 -61.30 -11.72 -2.81
C ASP A 18 -61.73 -12.83 -1.83
N LEU A 19 -60.83 -13.26 -0.94
CA LEU A 19 -61.03 -14.40 -0.02
C LEU A 19 -62.24 -14.22 0.91
N ILE A 20 -62.68 -12.98 1.07
CA ILE A 20 -63.90 -12.58 1.80
C ILE A 20 -65.16 -12.99 1.02
N ALA A 21 -65.15 -12.87 -0.31
CA ALA A 21 -66.25 -13.28 -1.18
C ALA A 21 -66.42 -14.80 -1.29
N GLN A 22 -65.37 -15.58 -0.96
CA GLN A 22 -65.38 -17.05 -0.94
C GLN A 22 -65.72 -17.68 0.43
N GLU A 23 -66.12 -16.87 1.42
CA GLU A 23 -66.43 -17.33 2.80
C GLU A 23 -65.36 -18.25 3.42
N ALA A 24 -64.08 -17.95 3.20
CA ALA A 24 -63.00 -18.81 3.69
C ALA A 24 -62.98 -18.85 5.23
N LYS A 25 -63.41 -19.99 5.82
CA LYS A 25 -63.32 -20.24 7.27
C LYS A 25 -61.92 -20.71 7.65
N TYR A 26 -61.21 -19.94 8.47
CA TYR A 26 -59.89 -20.31 8.98
C TYR A 26 -59.98 -21.29 10.15
N HIS A 27 -59.34 -22.46 10.01
CA HIS A 27 -59.12 -23.37 11.13
C HIS A 27 -57.77 -23.08 11.78
N SER A 28 -57.75 -22.77 13.08
CA SER A 28 -56.53 -22.43 13.83
C SER A 28 -55.44 -23.48 13.70
N LYS A 29 -55.80 -24.78 13.75
CA LYS A 29 -54.89 -25.91 13.55
C LYS A 29 -54.17 -25.86 12.20
N TYR A 30 -54.89 -25.46 11.13
CA TYR A 30 -54.33 -25.38 9.79
C TYR A 30 -53.34 -24.22 9.65
N ILE A 31 -53.68 -23.05 10.20
CA ILE A 31 -52.76 -21.89 10.24
C ILE A 31 -51.46 -22.25 10.97
N VAL A 32 -51.55 -22.86 12.15
CA VAL A 32 -50.36 -23.24 12.93
C VAL A 32 -49.52 -24.24 12.15
N SER A 33 -50.15 -25.20 11.45
CA SER A 33 -49.42 -26.15 10.60
C SER A 33 -48.68 -25.47 9.43
N LEU A 34 -49.27 -24.44 8.82
CA LEU A 34 -48.64 -23.67 7.75
C LEU A 34 -47.46 -22.85 8.27
N TYR A 35 -47.58 -22.19 9.43
CA TYR A 35 -46.47 -21.48 10.07
C TYR A 35 -45.31 -22.42 10.41
N ASN A 36 -45.62 -23.57 11.02
CA ASN A 36 -44.63 -24.58 11.34
C ASN A 36 -43.93 -25.13 10.09
N ARG A 37 -44.68 -25.34 9.00
CA ARG A 37 -44.12 -25.78 7.72
C ARG A 37 -43.19 -24.71 7.12
N SER A 38 -43.60 -23.44 7.12
CA SER A 38 -42.78 -22.33 6.61
C SER A 38 -41.48 -22.21 7.40
N SER A 39 -41.56 -22.26 8.72
CA SER A 39 -40.39 -22.18 9.60
C SER A 39 -39.41 -23.35 9.36
N ARG A 40 -39.91 -24.59 9.17
CA ARG A 40 -39.06 -25.74 8.85
C ARG A 40 -38.31 -25.56 7.53
N ILE A 41 -38.95 -24.98 6.52
CA ILE A 41 -38.31 -24.72 5.22
C ILE A 41 -37.24 -23.65 5.36
N GLU A 42 -37.50 -22.58 6.10
CA GLU A 42 -36.50 -21.53 6.38
C GLU A 42 -35.27 -22.11 7.09
N ILE A 43 -35.46 -22.95 8.11
CA ILE A 43 -34.35 -23.62 8.80
C ILE A 43 -33.58 -24.55 7.86
N LYS A 44 -34.29 -25.34 7.03
CA LYS A 44 -33.65 -26.22 6.04
C LYS A 44 -32.82 -25.42 5.04
N ASN A 45 -33.36 -24.33 4.51
CA ASN A 45 -32.67 -23.47 3.56
C ASN A 45 -31.42 -22.85 4.18
N TYR A 46 -31.52 -22.35 5.42
CA TYR A 46 -30.38 -21.84 6.18
C TYR A 46 -29.28 -22.90 6.37
N ILE A 47 -29.64 -24.14 6.71
CA ILE A 47 -28.68 -25.23 6.86
C ILE A 47 -27.99 -25.56 5.53
N VAL A 48 -28.74 -25.60 4.43
CA VAL A 48 -28.22 -25.87 3.09
C VAL A 48 -27.27 -24.75 2.65
N GLU A 49 -27.66 -23.49 2.84
CA GLU A 49 -26.86 -22.31 2.52
C GLU A 49 -25.56 -22.27 3.35
N SER A 50 -25.66 -22.49 4.66
CA SER A 50 -24.47 -22.59 5.54
C SER A 50 -23.53 -23.74 5.13
N LYS A 51 -24.08 -24.87 4.67
CA LYS A 51 -23.25 -25.98 4.17
C LYS A 51 -22.53 -25.60 2.88
N LYS A 52 -23.20 -24.90 1.97
CA LYS A 52 -22.62 -24.38 0.73
C LYS A 52 -21.51 -23.36 1.02
N GLU A 53 -21.74 -22.44 1.96
CA GLU A 53 -20.73 -21.48 2.41
C GLU A 53 -19.47 -22.18 2.93
N ARG A 54 -19.61 -23.19 3.81
CA ARG A 54 -18.45 -23.95 4.32
C ARG A 54 -17.67 -24.63 3.22
N GLN A 55 -18.35 -25.15 2.19
CA GLN A 55 -17.70 -25.76 1.03
C GLN A 55 -16.90 -24.72 0.24
N ILE A 56 -17.49 -23.56 -0.04
CA ILE A 56 -16.81 -22.44 -0.72
C ILE A 56 -15.57 -22.01 0.07
N HIS A 57 -15.70 -21.84 1.38
CA HIS A 57 -14.57 -21.51 2.27
C HIS A 57 -13.48 -22.57 2.29
N GLY A 58 -13.84 -23.85 2.16
CA GLY A 58 -12.92 -24.97 2.05
C GLY A 58 -12.12 -24.91 0.74
N ILE A 59 -12.82 -24.73 -0.38
CA ILE A 59 -12.22 -24.66 -1.73
C ILE A 59 -11.26 -23.47 -1.82
N ALA A 60 -11.71 -22.27 -1.44
CA ALA A 60 -10.87 -21.07 -1.45
C ALA A 60 -9.63 -21.23 -0.55
N PHE A 61 -9.76 -21.95 0.57
CA PHE A 61 -8.63 -22.17 1.47
C PHE A 61 -7.63 -23.18 0.89
N SER A 62 -8.08 -24.27 0.28
CA SER A 62 -7.18 -25.22 -0.38
C SER A 62 -6.39 -24.57 -1.51
N GLU A 63 -7.00 -23.65 -2.25
CA GLU A 63 -6.32 -22.92 -3.31
C GLU A 63 -5.26 -21.95 -2.78
N LEU A 64 -5.56 -21.25 -1.68
CA LEU A 64 -4.58 -20.41 -1.00
C LEU A 64 -3.38 -21.21 -0.50
N VAL A 65 -3.63 -22.41 0.04
CA VAL A 65 -2.58 -23.34 0.47
C VAL A 65 -1.75 -23.84 -0.72
N SER A 66 -2.40 -24.15 -1.86
CA SER A 66 -1.71 -24.52 -3.10
C SER A 66 -0.81 -23.39 -3.58
N TYR A 67 -1.31 -22.16 -3.62
CA TYR A 67 -0.55 -20.97 -4.00
C TYR A 67 0.71 -20.78 -3.15
N ILE A 68 0.60 -20.94 -1.82
CA ILE A 68 1.76 -20.85 -0.91
C ILE A 68 2.77 -21.97 -1.22
N ASN A 69 2.31 -23.18 -1.50
CA ASN A 69 3.19 -24.32 -1.79
C ASN A 69 3.89 -24.20 -3.16
N GLU A 70 3.18 -23.69 -4.16
CA GLU A 70 3.72 -23.42 -5.50
C GLU A 70 4.78 -22.32 -5.46
N THR A 71 4.51 -21.24 -4.72
CA THR A 71 5.48 -20.14 -4.56
C THR A 71 6.71 -20.53 -3.74
N ARG A 72 6.60 -21.51 -2.83
CA ARG A 72 7.76 -22.15 -2.17
C ARG A 72 8.60 -22.97 -3.14
N SER A 73 7.98 -23.62 -4.13
CA SER A 73 8.69 -24.50 -5.07
C SER A 73 9.55 -23.73 -6.09
N CYS A 74 9.39 -22.40 -6.17
CA CYS A 74 10.22 -21.53 -6.99
C CYS A 74 11.44 -21.03 -6.19
N ASP A 75 12.55 -21.77 -6.25
CA ASP A 75 13.81 -21.53 -5.50
C ASP A 75 14.45 -20.12 -5.70
N GLU A 76 14.02 -19.34 -6.68
CA GLU A 76 14.63 -18.04 -6.99
C GLU A 76 14.18 -16.91 -6.03
N THR A 77 12.97 -17.02 -5.48
CA THR A 77 12.33 -15.95 -4.69
C THR A 77 12.10 -16.37 -3.25
N ILE A 78 12.69 -15.61 -2.32
CA ILE A 78 12.41 -15.74 -0.89
C ILE A 78 10.95 -15.40 -0.66
N SER A 79 10.19 -16.38 -0.16
CA SER A 79 8.75 -16.32 -0.07
C SER A 79 8.29 -15.65 1.23
N VAL A 80 8.06 -14.34 1.18
CA VAL A 80 7.55 -13.54 2.31
C VAL A 80 6.15 -13.07 1.99
N TYR A 81 5.18 -13.42 2.84
CA TYR A 81 3.76 -13.13 2.59
C TYR A 81 3.21 -12.13 3.59
N LYS A 82 2.53 -11.10 3.09
CA LYS A 82 1.75 -10.19 3.95
C LYS A 82 0.40 -10.82 4.24
N LEU A 83 0.00 -10.87 5.51
CA LEU A 83 -1.29 -11.43 5.90
C LEU A 83 -2.46 -10.69 5.23
N LEU A 84 -2.31 -9.38 5.02
CA LEU A 84 -3.31 -8.56 4.36
C LEU A 84 -3.55 -8.98 2.91
N ASP A 85 -2.48 -9.31 2.18
CA ASP A 85 -2.60 -9.74 0.78
C ASP A 85 -3.16 -11.17 0.69
N LEU A 86 -2.79 -12.06 1.61
CA LEU A 86 -3.43 -13.38 1.72
C LEU A 86 -4.92 -13.27 2.04
N CYS A 87 -5.32 -12.31 2.88
CA CYS A 87 -6.74 -12.04 3.15
C CYS A 87 -7.46 -11.57 1.88
N LYS A 88 -6.85 -10.68 1.08
CA LYS A 88 -7.43 -10.21 -0.19
C LYS A 88 -7.63 -11.37 -1.17
N LEU A 89 -6.60 -12.17 -1.42
CA LEU A 89 -6.68 -13.34 -2.31
C LEU A 89 -7.78 -14.31 -1.86
N TYR A 90 -7.88 -14.54 -0.55
CA TYR A 90 -8.93 -15.38 0.00
C TYR A 90 -10.34 -14.80 -0.19
N THR A 91 -10.52 -13.49 0.07
CA THR A 91 -11.81 -12.82 -0.15
C THR A 91 -12.20 -12.79 -1.62
N GLU A 92 -11.27 -12.46 -2.51
CA GLU A 92 -11.47 -12.46 -3.95
C GLU A 92 -11.93 -13.85 -4.41
N ARG A 93 -11.26 -14.90 -3.93
CA ARG A 93 -11.65 -16.26 -4.32
C ARG A 93 -13.02 -16.67 -3.82
N ILE A 94 -13.40 -16.28 -2.59
CA ILE A 94 -14.75 -16.49 -2.06
C ILE A 94 -15.80 -15.78 -2.92
N THR A 95 -15.53 -14.53 -3.34
CA THR A 95 -16.45 -13.78 -4.20
C THR A 95 -16.60 -14.41 -5.58
N CYS A 96 -15.52 -14.92 -6.19
CA CYS A 96 -15.58 -15.63 -7.47
C CYS A 96 -16.42 -16.92 -7.40
N LEU A 97 -16.44 -17.59 -6.25
CA LEU A 97 -17.21 -18.82 -6.02
C LEU A 97 -18.69 -18.56 -5.70
N GLY A 98 -19.11 -17.28 -5.72
CA GLY A 98 -20.52 -16.89 -5.61
C GLY A 98 -21.04 -16.77 -4.18
N ALA A 99 -20.15 -16.56 -3.20
CA ALA A 99 -20.54 -16.16 -1.84
C ALA A 99 -20.56 -14.63 -1.70
N ASP A 100 -21.46 -14.12 -0.86
CA ASP A 100 -21.70 -12.68 -0.69
C ASP A 100 -20.49 -11.96 -0.05
N VAL A 101 -20.21 -10.75 -0.54
CA VAL A 101 -19.04 -9.92 -0.18
C VAL A 101 -19.11 -9.43 1.28
N SER A 102 -20.28 -9.56 1.91
CA SER A 102 -20.52 -9.21 3.33
C SER A 102 -19.73 -10.08 4.32
N PHE A 103 -19.15 -11.21 3.88
CA PHE A 103 -18.35 -12.08 4.74
C PHE A 103 -17.02 -11.40 5.14
N ARG A 104 -17.01 -10.74 6.30
CA ARG A 104 -15.77 -10.28 6.93
C ARG A 104 -14.91 -11.48 7.31
N VAL A 105 -13.90 -11.76 6.51
CA VAL A 105 -12.87 -12.73 6.84
C VAL A 105 -12.11 -12.26 8.07
N ASN A 106 -12.08 -13.10 9.10
CA ASN A 106 -11.28 -12.84 10.28
C ASN A 106 -9.82 -13.20 10.00
N SER A 107 -8.98 -12.18 9.83
CA SER A 107 -7.55 -12.31 9.54
C SER A 107 -6.78 -13.10 10.60
N SER A 108 -7.16 -13.01 11.88
CA SER A 108 -6.52 -13.79 12.95
C SER A 108 -6.79 -15.29 12.80
N ARG A 109 -8.04 -15.67 12.55
CA ARG A 109 -8.44 -17.07 12.32
C ARG A 109 -7.82 -17.62 11.04
N LEU A 110 -7.74 -16.81 9.98
CA LEU A 110 -7.10 -17.22 8.73
C LEU A 110 -5.61 -17.48 8.96
N LYS A 111 -4.91 -16.56 9.64
CA LYS A 111 -3.51 -16.74 10.02
C LYS A 111 -3.29 -18.02 10.82
N ASP A 112 -4.09 -18.26 11.86
CA ASP A 112 -3.94 -19.46 12.71
C ASP A 112 -4.19 -20.75 11.92
N ARG A 113 -5.16 -20.75 10.99
CA ARG A 113 -5.39 -21.89 10.07
C ARG A 113 -4.23 -22.13 9.10
N ILE A 114 -3.63 -21.07 8.58
CA ILE A 114 -2.47 -21.19 7.66
C ILE A 114 -1.28 -21.76 8.42
N VAL A 115 -0.93 -21.17 9.58
CA VAL A 115 0.18 -21.65 10.43
C VAL A 115 -0.04 -23.10 10.88
N SER A 116 -1.29 -23.51 11.15
CA SER A 116 -1.59 -24.90 11.50
C SER A 116 -1.34 -25.91 10.37
N ASN A 117 -1.39 -25.48 9.10
CA ASN A 117 -1.09 -26.35 7.95
C ASN A 117 0.41 -26.40 7.61
N PHE A 118 1.18 -25.39 8.04
CA PHE A 118 2.60 -25.25 7.72
C PHE A 118 3.41 -25.06 9.02
N PRO A 119 3.97 -26.14 9.61
CA PRO A 119 4.69 -26.05 10.89
C PRO A 119 5.99 -25.21 10.81
N ASP A 120 6.54 -25.06 9.60
CA ASP A 120 7.76 -24.29 9.35
C ASP A 120 7.47 -22.79 9.09
N LEU A 121 6.19 -22.41 9.00
CA LEU A 121 5.75 -21.05 8.71
C LEU A 121 5.41 -20.32 10.01
N ASP A 122 6.13 -19.23 10.28
CA ASP A 122 5.89 -18.39 11.45
C ASP A 122 5.32 -17.03 11.06
N ALA A 123 4.61 -16.41 12.00
CA ALA A 123 4.05 -15.08 11.84
C ALA A 123 4.83 -14.04 12.68
N TYR A 124 5.38 -13.05 11.99
CA TYR A 124 6.14 -11.94 12.57
C TYR A 124 5.32 -10.65 12.52
N LYS A 125 5.34 -9.89 13.63
CA LYS A 125 4.71 -8.57 13.69
C LYS A 125 5.68 -7.49 13.22
N GLN A 126 5.32 -6.78 12.16
CA GLN A 126 6.02 -5.57 11.73
C GLN A 126 5.07 -4.37 11.85
N GLY A 127 5.14 -3.67 12.99
CA GLY A 127 4.23 -2.55 13.28
C GLY A 127 2.76 -2.99 13.35
N ARG A 128 1.94 -2.51 12.40
CA ARG A 128 0.51 -2.88 12.29
C ARG A 128 0.26 -4.09 11.38
N GLU A 129 1.26 -4.56 10.64
CA GLU A 129 1.14 -5.63 9.66
C GLU A 129 1.71 -6.94 10.23
N ASN A 130 1.06 -8.06 9.90
CA ASN A 130 1.57 -9.41 10.18
C ASN A 130 2.16 -9.97 8.90
N ILE A 131 3.41 -10.42 8.98
CA ILE A 131 4.14 -11.04 7.88
C ILE A 131 4.33 -12.50 8.21
N LEU A 132 4.13 -13.37 7.23
CA LEU A 132 4.36 -14.81 7.33
C LEU A 132 5.59 -15.16 6.52
N ALA A 133 6.51 -15.89 7.12
CA ALA A 133 7.74 -16.34 6.47
C ALA A 133 8.14 -17.72 7.01
N PHE A 134 8.73 -18.54 6.14
CA PHE A 134 9.28 -19.83 6.53
C PHE A 134 10.59 -19.64 7.28
N LYS A 135 10.82 -20.43 8.33
CA LYS A 135 12.05 -20.36 9.15
C LYS A 135 13.32 -20.47 8.31
N ASP A 136 13.31 -21.35 7.31
CA ASP A 136 14.44 -21.60 6.41
C ASP A 136 14.78 -20.38 5.54
N ASP A 137 13.77 -19.58 5.19
CA ASP A 137 13.89 -18.44 4.27
C ASP A 137 14.37 -17.16 4.97
N ILE A 138 14.31 -17.08 6.30
CA ILE A 138 14.66 -15.86 7.06
C ILE A 138 16.15 -15.53 6.94
N GLY A 139 17.03 -16.53 7.04
CA GLY A 139 18.48 -16.34 6.90
C GLY A 139 18.87 -15.76 5.54
N PRO A 140 18.48 -16.42 4.43
CA PRO A 140 18.64 -15.86 3.09
C PRO A 140 18.03 -14.46 2.93
N ALA A 141 16.87 -14.18 3.56
CA ALA A 141 16.20 -12.89 3.48
C ALA A 141 17.06 -11.78 4.10
N LEU A 142 17.57 -12.03 5.30
CA LEU A 142 18.44 -11.10 6.02
C LEU A 142 19.74 -10.86 5.26
N LYS A 143 20.35 -11.90 4.69
CA LYS A 143 21.55 -11.78 3.86
C LYS A 143 21.32 -10.89 2.63
N ARG A 144 20.16 -10.98 1.97
CA ARG A 144 19.81 -10.09 0.85
C ARG A 144 19.62 -8.64 1.30
N VAL A 145 19.07 -8.40 2.49
CA VAL A 145 18.91 -7.03 3.02
C VAL A 145 20.25 -6.42 3.39
N GLU A 146 21.15 -7.18 4.01
CA GLU A 146 22.49 -6.73 4.37
C GLU A 146 23.29 -6.28 3.14
N SER A 147 23.12 -6.97 2.00
CA SER A 147 23.74 -6.59 0.72
C SER A 147 23.22 -5.28 0.10
N LYS A 148 22.03 -4.82 0.49
CA LYS A 148 21.43 -3.55 0.02
C LYS A 148 21.68 -2.38 0.98
N GLY A 149 22.19 -2.65 2.18
CA GLY A 149 22.45 -1.65 3.22
C GLY A 149 23.71 -0.81 2.99
N THR A 150 24.53 -1.13 1.99
CA THR A 150 25.72 -0.34 1.67
C THR A 150 25.37 0.77 0.69
N PHE A 151 25.55 2.02 1.12
CA PHE A 151 25.53 3.16 0.21
C PHE A 151 26.53 2.93 -0.93
N SER A 152 26.15 3.27 -2.17
CA SER A 152 27.11 3.31 -3.28
C SER A 152 28.30 4.17 -2.88
N LYS A 153 29.51 3.79 -3.30
CA LYS A 153 30.72 4.61 -3.06
C LYS A 153 30.56 6.05 -3.59
N GLU A 154 29.70 6.22 -4.60
CA GLU A 154 29.38 7.50 -5.24
C GLU A 154 28.19 8.23 -4.58
N CYS A 155 27.56 7.66 -3.56
CA CYS A 155 26.39 8.27 -2.90
C CYS A 155 26.74 9.63 -2.26
N GLN A 156 27.98 9.79 -1.81
CA GLN A 156 28.44 11.06 -1.24
C GLN A 156 28.65 12.12 -2.34
N GLU A 157 29.21 11.72 -3.48
CA GLU A 157 29.45 12.61 -4.62
C GLU A 157 28.12 13.08 -5.24
N ALA A 158 27.16 12.17 -5.40
CA ALA A 158 25.83 12.49 -5.92
C ALA A 158 24.94 13.27 -4.94
N SER A 159 25.27 13.27 -3.63
CA SER A 159 24.50 13.99 -2.62
C SER A 159 24.82 15.48 -2.57
N VAL A 160 25.93 15.93 -3.15
CA VAL A 160 26.30 17.35 -3.14
C VAL A 160 25.59 18.04 -4.31
N PRO A 161 24.71 19.02 -4.05
CA PRO A 161 24.05 19.75 -5.13
C PRO A 161 25.08 20.56 -5.93
N GLN A 162 24.91 20.59 -7.25
CA GLN A 162 25.84 21.25 -8.17
C GLN A 162 26.03 22.75 -7.89
N SER A 163 25.02 23.40 -7.27
CA SER A 163 25.09 24.79 -6.83
C SER A 163 26.15 25.02 -5.75
N LEU A 164 26.37 24.05 -4.86
CA LEU A 164 27.36 24.12 -3.79
C LEU A 164 28.77 23.83 -4.30
N LEU A 165 28.92 22.87 -5.22
CA LEU A 165 30.20 22.65 -5.92
C LEU A 165 30.63 23.89 -6.72
N SER A 166 29.68 24.51 -7.42
CA SER A 166 29.89 25.77 -8.12
C SER A 166 30.33 26.89 -7.17
N LEU A 167 29.66 27.05 -6.01
CA LEU A 167 30.02 28.07 -5.01
C LEU A 167 31.46 27.89 -4.50
N VAL A 168 31.83 26.67 -4.10
CA VAL A 168 33.15 26.37 -3.57
C VAL A 168 34.22 26.59 -4.64
N SER A 169 33.95 26.19 -5.90
CA SER A 169 34.88 26.43 -7.00
C SER A 169 35.12 27.92 -7.26
N MET A 170 34.08 28.77 -7.17
CA MET A 170 34.17 30.22 -7.33
C MET A 170 34.94 30.89 -6.19
N ILE A 171 34.83 30.36 -4.97
CA ILE A 171 35.59 30.86 -3.80
C ILE A 171 37.07 30.45 -3.89
N GLN A 172 37.36 29.23 -4.35
CA GLN A 172 38.71 28.66 -4.33
C GLN A 172 39.58 29.13 -5.51
N PHE A 173 39.03 29.16 -6.72
CA PHE A 173 39.78 29.45 -7.95
C PHE A 173 39.44 30.81 -8.55
N GLY A 174 38.51 31.54 -7.94
CA GLY A 174 37.99 32.79 -8.48
C GLY A 174 36.98 32.57 -9.62
N LEU A 175 36.58 33.68 -10.22
CA LEU A 175 35.50 33.73 -11.22
C LEU A 175 36.01 33.26 -12.59
N ASN A 176 35.81 31.98 -12.92
CA ASN A 176 36.22 31.42 -14.20
C ASN A 176 35.08 31.49 -15.24
N ILE A 177 35.31 32.17 -16.37
CA ILE A 177 34.36 32.37 -17.49
C ILE A 177 33.89 31.03 -18.09
N GLN A 178 34.71 29.97 -18.00
CA GLN A 178 34.38 28.66 -18.57
C GLN A 178 33.30 27.91 -17.79
N ASN A 179 33.01 28.29 -16.54
CA ASN A 179 32.09 27.56 -15.65
C ASN A 179 30.73 28.27 -15.48
N ARG A 180 30.33 29.08 -16.46
CA ARG A 180 29.19 30.01 -16.47
C ARG A 180 27.79 29.43 -16.22
N SER A 181 27.67 28.12 -16.07
CA SER A 181 26.48 27.45 -16.63
C SER A 181 25.28 27.25 -15.72
N TYR A 182 25.28 27.48 -14.39
CA TYR A 182 24.10 26.99 -13.63
C TYR A 182 23.44 27.92 -12.60
N PHE A 183 24.12 28.85 -11.91
CA PHE A 183 23.46 29.60 -10.83
C PHE A 183 23.99 31.04 -10.65
N GLN A 184 23.31 32.03 -11.24
CA GLN A 184 23.61 33.47 -11.03
C GLN A 184 23.59 33.84 -9.53
N SER A 185 22.69 33.24 -8.76
CA SER A 185 22.60 33.42 -7.31
C SER A 185 23.88 33.00 -6.59
N THR A 186 24.51 31.91 -7.02
CA THR A 186 25.79 31.43 -6.47
C THR A 186 26.92 32.44 -6.74
N LEU A 187 26.94 33.04 -7.92
CA LEU A 187 27.89 34.08 -8.29
C LEU A 187 27.73 35.33 -7.42
N THR A 188 26.50 35.83 -7.27
CA THR A 188 26.21 37.01 -6.45
C THR A 188 26.62 36.76 -4.99
N ILE A 189 26.31 35.58 -4.43
CA ILE A 189 26.70 35.21 -3.05
C ILE A 189 28.22 35.10 -2.91
N ALA A 190 28.92 34.47 -3.85
CA ALA A 190 30.38 34.36 -3.83
C ALA A 190 31.05 35.74 -3.88
N GLN A 191 30.59 36.63 -4.76
CA GLN A 191 31.10 38.00 -4.87
C GLN A 191 30.84 38.83 -3.61
N LEU A 192 29.68 38.68 -2.97
CA LEU A 192 29.36 39.33 -1.69
C LEU A 192 30.20 38.79 -0.52
N LEU A 193 30.47 37.49 -0.49
CA LEU A 193 31.36 36.88 0.50
C LEU A 193 32.79 37.37 0.33
N MET A 194 33.30 37.39 -0.91
CA MET A 194 34.62 37.95 -1.22
C MET A 194 34.69 39.42 -0.80
N TYR A 195 33.67 40.23 -1.14
CA TYR A 195 33.59 41.64 -0.73
C TYR A 195 33.71 41.81 0.79
N SER A 196 32.95 41.01 1.54
CA SER A 196 32.91 41.05 3.01
C SER A 196 34.24 40.63 3.62
N CYS A 197 34.95 39.69 2.98
CA CYS A 197 36.28 39.26 3.37
C CYS A 197 37.38 40.27 2.97
N THR A 198 37.16 41.10 1.94
CA THR A 198 38.10 42.11 1.47
C THR A 198 37.95 43.45 2.19
N LYS A 199 38.36 43.48 3.47
CA LYS A 199 39.11 44.65 3.97
C LYS A 199 40.63 44.51 3.72
N LYS A 200 41.09 43.42 3.08
CA LYS A 200 42.52 43.09 3.00
C LYS A 200 43.11 42.49 1.71
N LEU A 201 42.40 42.30 0.59
CA LEU A 201 43.08 41.88 -0.65
C LEU A 201 42.84 42.83 -1.82
N SER A 202 43.98 43.25 -2.37
CA SER A 202 44.18 44.09 -3.53
C SER A 202 43.43 43.60 -4.76
N ASN A 203 42.94 44.56 -5.55
CA ASN A 203 42.40 44.37 -6.89
C ASN A 203 43.39 43.62 -7.79
N CYS A 204 43.29 42.29 -7.86
CA CYS A 204 43.95 41.50 -8.89
C CYS A 204 43.06 41.52 -10.14
N HIS A 205 43.33 42.46 -11.04
CA HIS A 205 42.78 42.42 -12.40
C HIS A 205 43.51 41.33 -13.19
N MET A 206 42.90 40.16 -13.34
CA MET A 206 43.31 39.16 -14.34
C MET A 206 42.31 39.21 -15.50
N LYS A 207 42.83 39.11 -16.73
CA LYS A 207 42.07 39.31 -17.98
C LYS A 207 40.97 38.28 -18.24
N ASP A 208 40.98 37.17 -17.49
CA ASP A 208 40.10 36.01 -17.69
C ASP A 208 38.94 35.93 -16.66
N HIS A 209 38.68 36.99 -15.90
CA HIS A 209 37.57 37.04 -14.94
C HIS A 209 36.31 37.69 -15.50
N GLU A 210 35.16 37.13 -15.11
CA GLU A 210 33.84 37.69 -15.45
C GLU A 210 33.66 39.09 -14.82
N PRO A 211 33.03 40.06 -15.52
CA PRO A 211 32.74 41.36 -14.93
C PRO A 211 31.92 41.24 -13.63
N PRO A 212 32.17 42.13 -12.65
CA PRO A 212 31.41 42.15 -11.40
C PRO A 212 29.91 42.30 -11.64
N ASP A 213 29.09 41.58 -10.87
CA ASP A 213 27.64 41.70 -10.98
C ASP A 213 27.17 43.11 -10.57
N CYS A 214 26.07 43.58 -11.16
CA CYS A 214 25.52 44.92 -10.95
C CYS A 214 25.24 45.20 -9.47
N ALA A 215 24.81 44.18 -8.72
CA ALA A 215 24.58 44.27 -7.28
C ALA A 215 25.88 44.50 -6.49
N TYR A 216 26.94 43.75 -6.81
CA TYR A 216 28.27 43.93 -6.20
C TYR A 216 28.85 45.31 -6.54
N LEU A 217 28.74 45.73 -7.81
CA LEU A 217 29.19 47.04 -8.25
C LEU A 217 28.44 48.17 -7.54
N GLY A 218 27.11 48.05 -7.41
CA GLY A 218 26.27 49.01 -6.68
C GLY A 218 26.66 49.13 -5.21
N ILE A 219 26.93 48.01 -4.53
CA ILE A 219 27.40 47.99 -3.15
C ILE A 219 28.80 48.60 -3.03
N MET A 220 29.72 48.25 -3.93
CA MET A 220 31.06 48.82 -3.95
C MET A 220 31.03 50.33 -4.17
N ILE A 221 30.26 50.82 -5.15
CA ILE A 221 30.09 52.25 -5.43
C ILE A 221 29.45 52.94 -4.22
N HIS A 222 28.40 52.37 -3.64
CA HIS A 222 27.76 52.93 -2.45
C HIS A 222 28.75 53.05 -1.28
N CYS A 223 29.54 52.02 -1.01
CA CYS A 223 30.52 52.03 0.07
C CYS A 223 31.72 52.96 -0.21
N THR A 224 32.14 53.10 -1.46
CA THR A 224 33.24 54.02 -1.84
C THR A 224 32.82 55.48 -1.86
N THR A 225 31.56 55.77 -2.21
CA THR A 225 31.01 57.14 -2.25
C THR A 225 30.51 57.61 -0.89
N ARG A 226 30.15 56.68 0.01
CA ARG A 226 29.82 56.99 1.39
C ARG A 226 31.11 57.07 2.21
N LYS A 227 31.75 58.25 2.20
CA LYS A 227 32.85 58.57 3.13
C LYS A 227 32.42 58.22 4.56
N THR A 228 33.27 57.47 5.26
CA THR A 228 33.27 57.38 6.73
C THR A 228 33.41 58.77 7.35
#